data_AF-A0A7C1KXM3-F1
#
_entry.id   AF-A0A7C1KXM3-F1
#
_cell.length_a   1.000
_cell.length_b   1.000
_cell.length_c   1.000
_cell.angle_alpha   90.00
_cell.angle_beta   90.00
_cell.angle_gamma   90.00
#
_symmetry.space_group_name_H-M   'P 1'
#
loop_
_entity.id
_entity.type
_entity.pdbx_description
1 polymer ?
#
loop_
_entity_poly.entity_id
_entity_poly.type
_entity_poly.pdbx_seq_one_letter_code
_entity_poly.pdbx_strand_id
1 'polypeptide(L)'
;MGTYAVQTVIDGQPTFEKPLDEILADLKMGGALRTLTPLEYITLQQIKWIKGVLLPALAADTGDSVAVWEARLKRNVMPEDFPPTVVQDGPYVNVSLPSITTLGKKKMGQFIEGSVAHLRDEKIYGDKFLWVCLPDKELRKM
;
A
#
# COMPACT_ATOMS: atom_id res chain seq x y z
N MET A 1 -11.10 -7.40 -18.01
CA MET A 1 -10.86 -8.66 -17.27
C MET A 1 -12.12 -8.89 -16.46
N GLY A 2 -12.87 -9.95 -16.71
CA GLY A 2 -14.13 -10.21 -16.01
C GLY A 2 -13.85 -10.61 -14.56
N THR A 3 -14.59 -10.04 -13.61
CA THR A 3 -14.52 -10.39 -12.20
C THR A 3 -15.81 -11.11 -11.83
N TYR A 4 -15.71 -12.29 -11.23
CA TYR A 4 -16.85 -13.09 -10.80
C TYR A 4 -16.82 -13.22 -9.28
N ALA A 5 -17.92 -12.90 -8.61
CA ALA A 5 -18.03 -12.99 -7.17
C ALA A 5 -18.13 -14.45 -6.72
N VAL A 6 -17.35 -14.82 -5.70
CA VAL A 6 -17.47 -16.11 -5.02
C VAL A 6 -18.61 -15.98 -4.00
N GLN A 7 -19.63 -16.84 -4.10
CA GLN A 7 -20.76 -16.82 -3.18
C GLN A 7 -20.44 -17.56 -1.88
N THR A 8 -19.92 -18.79 -1.98
CA THR A 8 -19.54 -19.62 -0.84
C THR A 8 -18.34 -20.51 -1.17
N VAL A 9 -17.75 -21.15 -0.17
CA VAL A 9 -16.72 -22.18 -0.35
C VAL A 9 -17.25 -23.46 0.29
N ILE A 10 -17.49 -24.49 -0.52
CA ILE A 10 -17.95 -25.81 -0.06
C ILE A 10 -16.81 -26.79 -0.35
N ASP A 11 -16.40 -27.57 0.66
CA ASP A 11 -15.31 -28.55 0.57
C ASP A 11 -13.99 -28.00 0.00
N GLY A 12 -13.71 -26.73 0.27
CA GLY A 12 -12.51 -26.04 -0.21
C GLY A 12 -12.59 -25.56 -1.66
N GLN A 13 -13.74 -25.69 -2.34
CA GLN A 13 -13.96 -25.20 -3.69
C GLN A 13 -14.90 -23.97 -3.70
N PRO A 14 -14.55 -22.89 -4.43
CA PRO A 14 -15.39 -21.71 -4.54
C PRO A 14 -16.61 -21.98 -5.43
N THR A 15 -17.79 -21.56 -4.97
CA THR A 15 -19.01 -21.51 -5.77
C THR A 15 -19.20 -20.09 -6.33
N PHE A 16 -19.70 -20.00 -7.55
CA PHE A 16 -19.92 -18.74 -8.26
C PHE A 16 -21.41 -18.57 -8.59
N GLU A 17 -21.83 -17.33 -8.88
CA GLU A 17 -23.20 -17.05 -9.33
C GLU A 17 -23.53 -17.71 -10.69
N LYS A 18 -22.51 -17.94 -11.52
CA LYS A 18 -22.61 -18.65 -12.79
C LYS A 18 -21.87 -19.99 -12.72
N PRO A 19 -22.28 -21.00 -13.51
CA PRO A 19 -21.53 -22.24 -13.66
C PRO A 19 -20.07 -21.97 -14.06
N LEU A 20 -19.14 -22.78 -13.53
CA LEU A 20 -17.70 -22.64 -13.81
C LEU A 20 -17.40 -22.68 -15.32
N ASP A 21 -18.13 -23.48 -16.08
CA ASP A 21 -17.96 -23.64 -17.52
C ASP A 21 -18.24 -22.34 -18.30
N GLU A 22 -19.20 -21.53 -17.84
CA GLU A 22 -19.49 -20.22 -18.44
C GLU A 22 -18.39 -19.20 -18.14
N ILE A 23 -17.83 -19.26 -16.93
CA ILE A 23 -16.72 -18.41 -16.49
C ILE A 23 -15.45 -18.75 -17.29
N LEU A 24 -15.20 -20.03 -17.54
CA LEU A 24 -14.08 -20.52 -18.33
C LEU A 24 -14.22 -20.13 -19.81
N ALA A 25 -15.44 -20.09 -20.35
CA ALA A 25 -15.69 -19.67 -21.73
C ALA A 25 -15.37 -18.18 -21.98
N ASP A 26 -15.47 -17.34 -20.95
CA ASP A 26 -15.09 -15.92 -21.01
C ASP A 26 -13.56 -15.70 -20.91
N LEU A 27 -12.77 -16.74 -20.63
CA LEU A 27 -11.32 -16.66 -20.58
C LEU A 27 -10.71 -16.70 -21.98
N LYS A 28 -9.77 -15.78 -22.22
CA LYS A 28 -8.93 -15.84 -23.42
C LYS A 28 -8.05 -17.08 -23.36
N MET A 29 -7.81 -17.69 -24.52
CA MET A 29 -6.90 -18.84 -24.66
C MET A 29 -5.53 -18.51 -24.04
N GLY A 30 -5.12 -19.28 -23.03
CA GLY A 30 -3.91 -19.01 -22.22
C GLY A 30 -4.12 -18.19 -20.94
N GLY A 31 -5.36 -17.83 -20.58
CA GLY A 31 -5.69 -17.14 -19.34
C GLY A 31 -5.73 -18.08 -18.12
N ALA A 32 -5.38 -17.54 -16.95
CA ALA A 32 -5.47 -18.26 -15.66
C ALA A 32 -6.59 -17.66 -14.79
N LEU A 33 -7.32 -18.52 -14.07
CA LEU A 33 -8.19 -18.10 -12.98
C LEU A 33 -7.35 -17.82 -11.74
N ARG A 34 -7.46 -16.60 -11.22
CA ARG A 34 -6.85 -16.23 -9.93
C ARG A 34 -7.95 -15.86 -8.95
N THR A 35 -8.01 -16.57 -7.83
CA THR A 35 -8.84 -16.17 -6.70
C THR A 35 -8.22 -14.95 -6.02
N LEU A 36 -8.93 -13.83 -6.03
CA LEU A 36 -8.56 -12.65 -5.26
C LEU A 36 -9.03 -12.88 -3.82
N THR A 37 -8.14 -13.42 -2.98
CA THR A 37 -8.42 -13.51 -1.54
C THR A 37 -8.37 -12.12 -0.90
N PRO A 38 -9.11 -11.87 0.20
CA PRO A 38 -9.04 -10.62 0.98
C PRO A 38 -7.61 -10.22 1.43
N LEU A 39 -6.65 -11.15 1.37
CA LEU A 39 -5.23 -11.01 1.69
C LEU A 39 -4.44 -10.01 0.81
N GLU A 40 -5.02 -9.45 -0.24
CA GLU A 40 -4.32 -8.52 -1.12
C GLU A 40 -4.42 -7.04 -0.69
N TYR A 41 -5.31 -6.72 0.25
CA TYR A 41 -5.43 -5.36 0.78
C TYR A 41 -4.41 -5.09 1.90
N ILE A 42 -3.98 -3.84 2.01
CA ILE A 42 -3.18 -3.40 3.16
C ILE A 42 -3.96 -3.66 4.44
N THR A 43 -3.29 -4.15 5.47
CA THR A 43 -3.95 -4.39 6.75
C THR A 43 -4.29 -3.06 7.44
N LEU A 44 -5.37 -3.04 8.22
CA LEU A 44 -5.70 -1.88 9.05
C LEU A 44 -4.57 -1.52 10.01
N GLN A 45 -3.80 -2.51 10.46
CA GLN A 45 -2.63 -2.30 11.31
C GLN A 45 -1.50 -1.56 10.57
N GLN A 46 -1.18 -1.95 9.33
CA GLN A 46 -0.21 -1.23 8.49
C GLN A 46 -0.65 0.21 8.22
N ILE A 47 -1.95 0.44 7.96
CA ILE A 47 -2.51 1.81 7.83
C ILE A 47 -2.31 2.59 9.12
N LYS A 48 -2.77 2.04 10.25
CA LYS A 48 -2.71 2.71 11.56
C LYS A 48 -1.27 3.04 11.93
N TRP A 49 -0.33 2.16 11.63
CA TRP A 49 1.08 2.42 11.91
C TRP A 49 1.61 3.59 11.06
N ILE A 50 1.45 3.57 9.73
CA ILE A 50 1.93 4.69 8.88
C ILE A 50 1.17 5.99 9.20
N LYS A 51 -0.16 5.99 9.07
CA LYS A 51 -1.00 7.20 9.10
C LYS A 51 -1.30 7.69 10.51
N GLY A 52 -1.33 6.79 11.48
CA GLY A 52 -1.71 7.09 12.86
C GLY A 52 -0.53 7.23 13.82
N VAL A 53 0.63 6.65 13.50
CA VAL A 53 1.80 6.66 14.41
C VAL A 53 2.99 7.37 13.76
N LEU A 54 3.53 6.83 12.66
CA LEU A 54 4.78 7.30 12.07
C LEU A 54 4.66 8.75 11.56
N LEU A 55 3.74 9.00 10.63
CA LEU A 55 3.64 10.31 9.98
C LEU A 55 3.27 11.43 10.97
N PRO A 56 2.31 11.24 11.90
CA PRO A 56 2.02 12.24 12.93
C PRO A 56 3.22 12.53 13.84
N ALA A 57 3.97 11.50 14.25
CA ALA A 57 5.15 11.69 15.10
C ALA A 57 6.25 12.48 14.37
N LEU A 58 6.52 12.17 13.09
CA LEU A 58 7.46 12.94 12.27
C LEU A 58 7.03 14.39 12.10
N ALA A 59 5.74 14.62 11.83
CA ALA A 59 5.18 15.96 11.70
C ALA A 59 5.32 16.76 13.00
N ALA A 60 5.02 16.14 14.15
CA ALA A 60 5.15 16.77 15.46
C ALA A 60 6.60 17.11 15.82
N ASP A 61 7.56 16.23 15.49
CA ASP A 61 8.99 16.44 15.78
C ASP A 61 9.62 17.53 14.89
N THR A 62 9.16 17.67 13.65
CA THR A 62 9.81 18.55 12.66
C THR A 62 9.06 19.84 12.36
N GLY A 63 7.76 19.94 12.69
CA GLY A 63 6.89 21.04 12.31
C GLY A 63 6.38 20.98 10.87
N ASP A 64 6.84 20.02 10.05
CA ASP A 64 6.32 19.75 8.71
C ASP A 64 4.91 19.12 8.79
N SER A 65 4.12 19.23 7.73
CA SER A 65 2.82 18.56 7.68
C SER A 65 2.94 17.05 7.42
N VAL A 66 1.93 16.29 7.87
CA VAL A 66 1.80 14.85 7.58
C VAL A 66 1.86 14.56 6.07
N ALA A 67 1.25 15.43 5.26
CA ALA A 67 1.23 15.28 3.80
C ALA A 67 2.64 15.45 3.19
N VAL A 68 3.44 16.39 3.71
CA VAL A 68 4.83 16.60 3.28
C VAL A 68 5.68 15.37 3.58
N TRP A 69 5.55 14.81 4.79
CA TRP A 69 6.27 13.59 5.16
C TRP A 69 5.85 12.38 4.33
N GLU A 70 4.56 12.21 4.11
CA GLU A 70 4.05 11.13 3.27
C GLU A 70 4.60 11.24 1.84
N ALA A 71 4.61 12.44 1.25
CA ALA A 71 5.17 12.65 -0.07
C ALA A 71 6.68 12.39 -0.12
N ARG A 72 7.41 12.83 0.92
CA ARG A 72 8.85 12.60 1.05
C ARG A 72 9.18 11.11 1.11
N LEU A 73 8.48 10.34 1.94
CA LEU A 73 8.69 8.90 2.04
C LEU A 73 8.32 8.16 0.75
N LYS A 74 7.20 8.50 0.11
CA LYS A 74 6.81 7.90 -1.18
C LYS A 74 7.90 8.07 -2.24
N ARG A 75 8.44 9.29 -2.39
CA ARG A 75 9.47 9.59 -3.39
C ARG A 75 10.81 8.93 -3.10
N ASN A 76 11.21 8.82 -1.84
CA ASN A 76 12.54 8.27 -1.51
C ASN A 76 12.54 6.74 -1.40
N VAL A 77 11.42 6.13 -0.99
CA VAL A 77 11.37 4.70 -0.68
C VAL A 77 10.83 3.87 -1.84
N MET A 78 9.76 4.32 -2.50
CA MET A 78 9.12 3.58 -3.60
C MET A 78 8.67 4.53 -4.74
N PRO A 79 9.57 5.28 -5.38
CA PRO A 79 9.21 6.26 -6.41
C PRO A 79 8.46 5.65 -7.60
N GLU A 80 8.77 4.41 -7.98
CA GLU A 80 8.12 3.72 -9.09
C GLU A 80 6.67 3.34 -8.81
N ASP A 81 6.34 3.06 -7.54
CA ASP A 81 4.97 2.73 -7.10
C ASP A 81 4.12 3.98 -6.83
N PHE A 82 4.76 5.15 -6.69
CA PHE A 82 4.11 6.43 -6.47
C PHE A 82 4.50 7.46 -7.54
N PRO A 83 4.22 7.20 -8.83
CA PRO A 83 4.52 8.15 -9.89
C PRO A 83 3.69 9.43 -9.69
N PRO A 84 4.28 10.63 -9.89
CA PRO A 84 3.54 11.87 -9.80
C PRO A 84 2.54 12.01 -10.94
N THR A 85 1.30 12.29 -10.58
CA THR A 85 0.25 12.67 -11.52
C THR A 85 0.19 14.19 -11.57
N VAL A 86 0.42 14.75 -12.75
CA VAL A 86 0.32 16.19 -13.01
C VAL A 86 -1.03 16.46 -13.66
N VAL A 87 -1.87 17.23 -12.99
CA VAL A 87 -3.16 17.68 -13.50
C VAL A 87 -3.11 19.20 -13.66
N GLN A 88 -3.26 19.66 -14.89
CA GLN A 88 -3.36 21.08 -15.19
C GLN A 88 -4.82 21.53 -15.04
N ASP A 89 -5.05 22.47 -14.13
CA ASP A 89 -6.38 23.05 -13.88
C ASP A 89 -6.29 24.57 -14.06
N GLY A 90 -6.53 25.00 -15.31
CA GLY A 90 -6.38 26.40 -15.72
C GLY A 90 -4.94 26.92 -15.55
N PRO A 91 -4.71 28.00 -14.75
CA PRO A 91 -3.36 28.53 -14.51
C PRO A 91 -2.57 27.72 -13.46
N TYR A 92 -3.20 26.77 -12.78
CA TYR A 92 -2.58 25.99 -11.72
C TYR A 92 -2.13 24.62 -12.22
N VAL A 93 -0.95 24.19 -11.76
CA VAL A 93 -0.42 22.84 -11.99
C VAL A 93 -0.45 22.10 -10.67
N ASN A 94 -1.34 21.12 -10.56
CA ASN A 94 -1.46 20.28 -9.39
C ASN A 94 -0.64 19.00 -9.58
N VAL A 95 0.31 18.76 -8.67
CA VAL A 95 1.08 17.51 -8.63
C VAL A 95 0.59 16.68 -7.46
N SER A 96 0.01 15.52 -7.73
CA SER A 96 -0.44 14.57 -6.70
C SER A 96 0.33 13.26 -6.79
N LEU A 97 0.52 12.61 -5.64
CA LEU A 97 1.07 11.25 -5.58
C LEU A 97 -0.08 10.29 -5.22
N PRO A 98 -0.11 9.07 -5.79
CA PRO A 98 -1.10 8.05 -5.41
C PRO A 98 -1.12 7.80 -3.90
N SER A 99 -2.30 7.46 -3.36
CA SER A 99 -2.45 7.12 -1.94
C SER A 99 -1.66 5.85 -1.60
N ILE A 100 -1.08 5.74 -0.39
CA ILE A 100 -0.47 4.49 0.08
C ILE A 100 -1.46 3.31 0.15
N THR A 101 -2.77 3.61 0.12
CA THR A 101 -3.84 2.61 0.11
C THR A 101 -3.94 1.86 -1.21
N THR A 102 -3.25 2.30 -2.27
CA THR A 102 -3.16 1.58 -3.55
C THR A 102 -2.16 0.42 -3.49
N LEU A 103 -1.30 0.35 -2.47
CA LEU A 103 -0.36 -0.75 -2.30
C LEU A 103 -1.09 -2.04 -1.87
N GLY A 104 -0.53 -3.20 -2.18
CA GLY A 104 -0.95 -4.46 -1.57
C GLY A 104 -0.22 -4.74 -0.25
N LYS A 105 -0.68 -5.72 0.56
CA LYS A 105 -0.09 -6.08 1.87
C LYS A 105 1.44 -6.20 1.85
N LYS A 106 1.99 -6.90 0.85
CA LYS A 106 3.44 -7.11 0.69
C LYS A 106 4.19 -5.82 0.39
N LYS A 107 3.72 -5.04 -0.60
CA LYS A 107 4.34 -3.76 -0.95
C LYS A 107 4.25 -2.74 0.19
N MET A 108 3.15 -2.75 0.94
CA MET A 108 3.01 -1.91 2.14
C MET A 108 4.02 -2.31 3.22
N GLY A 109 4.28 -3.61 3.42
CA GLY A 109 5.35 -4.08 4.31
C GLY A 109 6.72 -3.55 3.88
N GLN A 110 7.04 -3.66 2.59
CA GLN A 110 8.27 -3.11 2.01
C GLN A 110 8.37 -1.60 2.19
N PHE A 111 7.26 -0.88 1.98
CA PHE A 111 7.19 0.56 2.17
C PHE A 111 7.49 0.96 3.62
N ILE A 112 6.92 0.25 4.60
CA ILE A 112 7.16 0.46 6.03
C ILE A 112 8.64 0.23 6.36
N GLU A 113 9.19 -0.91 5.94
CA GLU A 113 10.58 -1.26 6.22
C GLU A 113 11.56 -0.27 5.59
N GLY A 114 11.32 0.07 4.32
CA GLY A 114 12.13 1.06 3.60
C GLY A 114 11.99 2.46 4.20
N SER A 115 10.81 2.84 4.70
CA SER A 115 10.62 4.13 5.38
C SER A 115 11.43 4.21 6.67
N VAL A 116 11.40 3.16 7.50
CA VAL A 116 12.21 3.13 8.73
C VAL A 116 13.71 3.14 8.40
N ALA A 117 14.15 2.35 7.40
CA ALA A 117 15.54 2.33 6.99
C ALA A 117 16.00 3.71 6.48
N HIS A 118 15.21 4.38 5.64
CA HIS A 118 15.51 5.71 5.12
C HIS A 118 15.58 6.77 6.22
N LEU A 119 14.65 6.74 7.17
CA LEU A 119 14.62 7.70 8.28
C LEU A 119 15.81 7.51 9.22
N ARG A 120 16.19 6.26 9.48
CA ARG A 120 17.35 5.92 10.32
C ARG A 120 18.69 6.02 9.59
N ASP A 121 18.71 6.42 8.32
CA ASP A 121 19.96 6.61 7.60
C ASP A 121 20.67 7.86 8.12
N GLU A 122 21.71 7.63 8.93
CA GLU A 122 22.53 8.67 9.55
C GLU A 122 23.19 9.59 8.50
N LYS A 123 23.39 9.12 7.26
CA LYS A 123 23.94 9.97 6.20
C LYS A 123 22.96 11.03 5.72
N ILE A 124 21.66 10.79 5.90
CA ILE A 124 20.59 11.68 5.44
C ILE A 124 20.10 12.55 6.60
N TYR A 125 19.87 11.93 7.76
CA TYR A 125 19.21 12.59 8.90
C TYR A 125 20.04 12.62 10.18
N GLY A 126 21.27 12.11 10.16
CA GLY A 126 22.09 11.95 11.36
C GLY A 126 21.32 11.17 12.44
N ASP A 127 21.41 11.65 13.68
CA ASP A 127 20.79 10.99 14.83
C ASP A 127 19.31 11.34 15.02
N LYS A 128 18.74 12.20 14.15
CA LYS A 128 17.45 12.84 14.38
C LYS A 128 16.28 11.86 14.50
N PHE A 129 16.30 10.78 13.73
CA PHE A 129 15.19 9.81 13.66
C PHE A 129 15.57 8.40 14.12
N LEU A 130 16.61 8.27 14.95
CA LEU A 130 17.00 6.97 15.52
C LEU A 130 15.92 6.35 16.43
N TRP A 131 14.97 7.16 16.90
CA TRP A 131 13.79 6.72 17.64
C TRP A 131 12.74 5.99 16.78
N VAL A 132 12.80 6.14 15.45
CA VAL A 132 11.87 5.47 14.54
C VAL A 132 12.18 3.98 14.50
N CYS A 133 11.21 3.15 14.85
CA CYS A 133 11.34 1.69 14.89
C CYS A 133 10.23 1.03 14.08
N LEU A 134 10.49 -0.16 13.56
CA LEU A 134 9.47 -0.96 12.88
C LEU A 134 8.28 -1.27 13.81
N PRO A 135 7.07 -1.48 13.26
CA PRO A 135 5.94 -1.96 14.06
C PRO A 135 6.30 -3.25 14.81
N ASP A 136 5.79 -3.34 16.04
CA ASP A 136 5.99 -4.48 16.94
C ASP A 136 5.58 -5.81 16.26
N LYS A 137 6.20 -6.93 16.65
CA LYS A 137 5.98 -8.26 16.04
C LYS A 137 4.52 -8.72 16.13
N GLU A 138 3.80 -8.28 17.16
CA GLU A 138 2.35 -8.50 17.32
C GLU A 138 1.54 -7.88 16.15
N LEU A 139 2.04 -6.81 15.54
CA LEU A 139 1.45 -6.16 14.35
C LEU A 139 1.90 -6.81 13.02
N ARG A 140 2.87 -7.73 13.04
CA ARG A 140 3.40 -8.42 11.84
C ARG A 140 2.78 -9.80 11.62
N LYS A 141 2.09 -10.36 12.61
CA LYS A 141 1.62 -11.75 12.62
C LYS A 141 0.15 -11.95 12.23
N MET A 142 -0.57 -10.91 11.82
CA MET A 142 -1.97 -11.00 11.36
C MET A 142 -2.13 -10.62 9.89
#